data_AF-A0A914NK50-F1
#
_entry.id   AF-A0A914NK50-F1
#
_cell.length_a   1.000
_cell.length_b   1.000
_cell.length_c   1.000
_cell.angle_alpha   90.00
_cell.angle_beta   90.00
_cell.angle_gamma   90.00
#
_symmetry.space_group_name_H-M   'P 1'
#
loop_
_entity.id
_entity.type
_entity.pdbx_description
1 polymer ?
#
loop_
_entity_poly.entity_id
_entity_poly.type
_entity_poly.pdbx_seq_one_letter_code
_entity_poly.pdbx_strand_id
1 'polypeptide(L)'
;MITFGFIEQQLINSGKQPIKILLSEIFGSILDKFNSIDCWVQIACPRLSIDWGHTFKLPLLTPFEISTAILSNNNLIKLNDYPMDYYANESRGPWTNNHENYRQNRKKKIEHISLIKC
;
A
#
# COMPACT_ATOMS: atom_id res chain seq x y z
N MET A 1 -6.15 -9.85 -1.96
CA MET A 1 -5.26 -8.91 -1.24
C MET A 1 -6.12 -7.74 -0.77
N ILE A 2 -6.27 -7.54 0.54
CA ILE A 2 -7.39 -6.75 1.07
C ILE A 2 -7.11 -5.23 1.01
N THR A 3 -5.85 -4.82 1.14
CA THR A 3 -5.40 -3.41 0.95
C THR A 3 -5.78 -2.85 -0.42
N PHE A 4 -5.79 -3.68 -1.46
CA PHE A 4 -6.21 -3.28 -2.79
C PHE A 4 -7.67 -2.77 -2.80
N GLY A 5 -8.58 -3.49 -2.14
CA GLY A 5 -10.01 -3.15 -2.15
C GLY A 5 -10.29 -1.78 -1.51
N PHE A 6 -9.56 -1.44 -0.45
CA PHE A 6 -9.64 -0.13 0.16
C PHE A 6 -9.20 0.98 -0.81
N ILE A 7 -8.03 0.84 -1.44
CA ILE A 7 -7.49 1.86 -2.35
C ILE A 7 -8.40 2.01 -3.59
N GLU A 8 -8.89 0.90 -4.15
CA GLU A 8 -9.84 0.90 -5.28
C GLU A 8 -11.10 1.69 -4.94
N GLN A 9 -11.69 1.47 -3.76
CA GLN A 9 -12.87 2.22 -3.31
C GLN A 9 -12.57 3.72 -3.13
N GLN A 10 -11.43 4.08 -2.53
CA GLN A 10 -11.05 5.49 -2.35
C GLN A 10 -10.83 6.20 -3.70
N LEU A 11 -10.23 5.52 -4.68
CA LEU A 11 -10.06 6.03 -6.03
C LEU A 11 -11.42 6.29 -6.70
N ILE A 12 -12.34 5.32 -6.63
CA ILE A 12 -13.70 5.45 -7.20
C ILE A 12 -14.46 6.60 -6.54
N ASN A 13 -14.42 6.69 -5.20
CA ASN A 13 -15.08 7.77 -4.45
C ASN A 13 -14.52 9.15 -4.78
N SER A 14 -13.26 9.22 -5.22
CA SER A 14 -12.59 10.44 -5.65
C SER A 14 -12.77 10.73 -7.16
N GLY A 15 -13.68 10.02 -7.83
CA GLY A 15 -13.98 10.19 -9.25
C GLY A 15 -12.88 9.70 -10.19
N LYS A 16 -11.96 8.85 -9.72
CA LYS A 16 -10.91 8.23 -10.54
C LYS A 16 -11.37 6.86 -11.05
N GLN A 17 -10.75 6.41 -12.15
CA GLN A 17 -11.05 5.12 -12.76
C GLN A 17 -9.88 4.13 -12.54
N PRO A 18 -9.87 3.37 -11.43
CA PRO A 18 -8.81 2.40 -11.19
C PRO A 18 -8.89 1.23 -12.17
N ILE A 19 -7.74 0.82 -12.72
CA ILE A 19 -7.61 -0.41 -13.51
C ILE A 19 -6.72 -1.38 -12.74
N LYS A 20 -7.21 -2.61 -12.58
CA LYS A 20 -6.51 -3.67 -11.85
C LYS A 20 -5.75 -4.55 -12.81
N ILE A 21 -4.44 -4.60 -12.65
CA ILE A 21 -3.55 -5.46 -13.44
C ILE A 21 -2.83 -6.40 -12.48
N LEU A 22 -2.86 -7.70 -12.80
CA LEU A 22 -2.11 -8.72 -12.07
C LEU A 22 -0.92 -9.14 -12.93
N LEU A 23 0.29 -8.90 -12.43
CA LEU A 23 1.54 -9.28 -13.06
C LEU A 23 2.39 -10.04 -12.05
N SER A 24 3.10 -11.08 -12.50
CA SER A 24 4.08 -11.76 -11.67
C SER A 24 5.28 -10.87 -11.35
N GLU A 25 5.67 -10.04 -12.32
CA GLU A 25 6.79 -9.09 -12.23
C GLU A 25 6.42 -7.81 -12.98
N ILE A 26 6.90 -6.67 -12.48
CA ILE A 26 6.60 -5.34 -13.04
C ILE A 26 7.78 -4.93 -13.93
N PHE A 27 7.50 -4.79 -15.24
CA PHE A 27 8.46 -4.30 -16.22
C PHE A 27 7.94 -3.02 -16.87
N GLY A 28 8.78 -2.00 -16.99
CA GLY A 28 8.42 -0.74 -17.65
C GLY A 28 7.90 -0.95 -19.08
N SER A 29 8.53 -1.85 -19.84
CA SER A 29 8.13 -2.20 -21.20
C SER A 29 6.73 -2.82 -21.33
N ILE A 30 6.19 -3.41 -20.25
CA ILE A 30 4.80 -3.90 -20.20
C ILE A 30 3.86 -2.74 -19.89
N LEU A 31 4.22 -1.89 -18.94
CA LEU A 31 3.42 -0.74 -18.52
C LEU A 31 3.30 0.32 -19.63
N ASP A 32 4.36 0.53 -20.40
CA ASP A 32 4.40 1.50 -21.50
C ASP A 32 3.45 1.17 -22.66
N LYS A 33 2.90 -0.06 -22.70
CA LYS A 33 1.88 -0.45 -23.69
C LYS A 33 0.52 0.17 -23.42
N PHE A 34 0.29 0.72 -22.23
CA PHE A 34 -0.96 1.36 -21.84
C PHE A 34 -0.86 2.88 -22.02
N ASN A 35 -1.63 3.43 -22.96
CA ASN A 35 -1.54 4.84 -23.33
C ASN A 35 -2.48 5.77 -22.52
N SER A 36 -3.46 5.22 -21.82
CA SER A 36 -4.51 5.98 -21.11
C SER A 36 -4.40 5.82 -19.59
N ILE A 37 -3.18 5.89 -19.06
CA ILE A 37 -2.88 5.77 -17.62
C ILE A 37 -2.10 7.00 -17.18
N ASP A 38 -2.52 7.62 -16.08
CA ASP A 38 -1.85 8.80 -15.51
C ASP A 38 -0.71 8.40 -14.55
N CYS A 39 -0.91 7.34 -13.78
CA CYS A 39 0.07 6.81 -12.82
C CYS A 39 -0.19 5.34 -12.49
N TRP A 40 0.83 4.68 -11.95
CA TRP A 40 0.80 3.31 -11.48
C TRP A 40 0.86 3.25 -9.96
N VAL A 41 0.15 2.29 -9.36
CA VAL A 41 0.23 2.02 -7.93
C VAL A 41 0.72 0.60 -7.72
N GLN A 42 1.85 0.45 -7.04
CA GLN A 42 2.41 -0.85 -6.74
C GLN A 42 1.81 -1.41 -5.45
N ILE A 43 0.84 -2.31 -5.60
CA ILE A 43 0.22 -3.00 -4.46
C ILE A 43 0.88 -4.38 -4.34
N ALA A 44 2.11 -4.39 -3.84
CA ALA A 44 2.97 -5.54 -3.57
C ALA A 44 4.21 -5.07 -2.78
N CYS A 45 5.37 -5.70 -2.94
CA CYS A 45 6.63 -5.26 -2.33
C CYS A 45 6.99 -3.82 -2.78
N PRO A 46 6.90 -2.79 -1.92
CA PRO A 46 7.03 -1.38 -2.32
C PRO A 46 8.47 -0.96 -2.67
N ARG A 47 9.44 -1.87 -2.59
CA ARG A 47 10.86 -1.59 -2.92
C ARG A 47 11.01 -1.04 -4.34
N LEU A 48 10.28 -1.59 -5.31
CA LEU A 48 10.42 -1.15 -6.70
C LEU A 48 10.00 0.31 -6.89
N SER A 49 8.85 0.71 -6.31
CA SER A 49 8.39 2.10 -6.35
C SER A 49 9.36 3.05 -5.64
N ILE A 50 9.90 2.65 -4.49
CA ILE A 50 10.79 3.50 -3.69
C ILE A 50 12.19 3.61 -4.30
N ASP A 51 12.82 2.49 -4.66
CA ASP A 51 14.21 2.46 -5.12
C ASP A 51 14.33 2.78 -6.63
N TRP A 52 13.35 2.35 -7.44
CA TRP A 52 13.42 2.38 -8.91
C TRP A 52 12.22 3.07 -9.57
N GLY A 53 11.30 3.68 -8.81
CA GLY A 53 10.11 4.32 -9.37
C GLY A 53 10.43 5.40 -10.41
N HIS A 54 11.57 6.08 -10.25
CA HIS A 54 12.07 7.09 -11.17
C HIS A 54 12.47 6.57 -12.56
N THR A 55 12.67 5.26 -12.74
CA THR A 55 13.03 4.69 -14.05
C THR A 55 11.84 4.47 -14.96
N PHE A 56 10.62 4.53 -14.41
CA PHE A 56 9.39 4.37 -15.17
C PHE A 56 8.98 5.69 -15.82
N LYS A 57 8.39 5.60 -17.02
CA LYS A 57 7.90 6.77 -17.75
C LYS A 57 6.77 7.51 -17.01
N LEU A 58 5.89 6.74 -16.37
CA LEU A 58 4.80 7.24 -15.55
C LEU A 58 5.12 7.00 -14.06
N PRO A 59 4.63 7.84 -13.14
CA PRO A 59 4.88 7.68 -11.71
C PRO A 59 4.45 6.30 -11.20
N LEU A 60 5.34 5.58 -10.51
CA LEU A 60 5.06 4.32 -9.84
C LEU A 60 5.00 4.55 -8.33
N LEU A 61 3.79 4.72 -7.81
CA LEU A 61 3.50 5.10 -6.44
C LEU A 61 3.37 3.89 -5.52
N THR A 62 3.74 4.08 -4.25
CA THR A 62 3.44 3.16 -3.17
C THR A 62 1.98 3.29 -2.70
N PRO A 63 1.46 2.27 -1.98
CA PRO A 63 0.16 2.35 -1.32
C PRO A 63 0.07 3.51 -0.32
N PHE A 64 1.20 3.90 0.31
CA PHE A 64 1.26 5.05 1.20
C PHE A 64 1.04 6.34 0.41
N GLU A 65 1.85 6.58 -0.64
CA GLU A 65 1.82 7.82 -1.43
C GLU A 65 0.44 8.08 -2.04
N ILE A 66 -0.18 7.05 -2.62
CA ILE A 66 -1.53 7.18 -3.18
C ILE A 66 -2.58 7.43 -2.10
N SER A 67 -2.42 6.79 -0.93
CA SER A 67 -3.34 7.01 0.19
C SER A 67 -3.21 8.43 0.71
N THR A 68 -2.00 8.99 0.83
CA THR A 68 -1.81 10.40 1.18
C THR A 68 -2.38 11.35 0.14
N ALA A 69 -2.16 11.07 -1.15
CA ALA A 69 -2.66 11.92 -2.24
C ALA A 69 -4.19 11.96 -2.32
N ILE A 70 -4.86 10.84 -2.06
CA ILE A 70 -6.33 10.75 -2.08
C ILE A 70 -6.95 11.18 -0.75
N LEU A 71 -6.40 10.71 0.37
CA LEU A 71 -6.89 10.99 1.72
C LEU A 71 -6.26 12.27 2.30
N SER A 72 -5.95 13.27 1.46
CA SER A 72 -5.40 14.57 1.83
C SER A 72 -6.33 15.44 2.71
N ASN A 73 -7.11 14.81 3.60
CA ASN A 73 -7.65 15.42 4.80
C ASN A 73 -6.54 15.48 5.87
N ASN A 74 -5.58 16.41 5.70
CA ASN A 74 -4.68 17.08 6.67
C ASN A 74 -3.96 16.32 7.81
N ASN A 75 -4.32 15.09 8.16
CA ASN A 75 -3.76 14.34 9.29
C ASN A 75 -2.68 13.34 8.90
N LEU A 76 -2.62 12.90 7.65
CA LEU A 76 -1.57 11.98 7.16
C LEU A 76 -0.27 12.71 6.78
N ILE A 77 -0.39 13.96 6.29
CA ILE A 77 0.75 14.83 5.96
C ILE A 77 1.54 15.26 7.23
N LYS A 78 0.98 15.03 8.43
CA LYS A 78 1.69 15.25 9.70
C LYS A 78 2.77 14.21 10.00
N LEU A 79 2.86 13.12 9.24
CA LEU A 79 4.06 12.28 9.28
C LEU A 79 5.22 13.10 8.67
N ASN A 80 6.15 13.54 9.52
CA ASN A 80 7.42 14.14 9.10
C ASN A 80 8.36 13.10 8.45
N ASP A 81 7.95 11.83 8.39
CA ASP A 81 8.71 10.67 7.96
C ASP A 81 7.95 9.84 6.90
N TYR A 82 8.69 9.25 5.96
CA TYR A 82 8.14 8.29 5.00
C TYR A 82 8.00 6.92 5.67
N PRO A 83 6.79 6.42 5.95
CA PRO A 83 6.61 5.19 6.70
C PRO A 83 6.98 3.98 5.84
N MET A 84 8.03 3.27 6.25
CA MET A 84 8.48 2.02 5.64
C MET A 84 7.76 0.80 6.25
N ASP A 85 6.46 0.90 6.49
CA ASP A 85 5.68 0.00 7.35
C ASP A 85 4.72 -0.94 6.59
N TYR A 86 4.85 -1.06 5.27
CA TYR A 86 3.91 -1.80 4.43
C TYR A 86 3.63 -3.25 4.90
N TYR A 87 4.66 -3.95 5.38
CA TYR A 87 4.55 -5.31 5.94
C TYR A 87 4.57 -5.36 7.47
N ALA A 88 4.60 -4.20 8.16
CA ALA A 88 4.64 -4.16 9.61
C ALA A 88 3.36 -4.75 10.22
N ASN A 89 3.50 -5.47 11.34
CA ASN A 89 2.33 -5.97 12.06
C ASN A 89 1.58 -4.86 12.81
N GLU A 90 2.32 -3.86 13.26
CA GLU A 90 1.86 -2.62 13.86
C GLU A 90 1.74 -1.59 12.73
N SER A 91 0.58 -1.57 12.10
CA SER A 91 0.32 -0.69 10.98
C SER A 91 0.12 0.75 11.45
N ARG A 92 0.74 1.72 10.78
CA ARG A 92 0.48 3.16 11.00
C ARG A 92 -0.71 3.67 10.18
N GLY A 93 -1.28 2.86 9.29
CA GLY A 93 -2.42 3.28 8.50
C GLY A 93 -2.92 2.29 7.44
N PRO A 94 -4.03 2.65 6.76
CA PRO A 94 -4.76 1.74 5.87
C PRO A 94 -3.99 1.39 4.58
N TRP A 95 -2.83 2.00 4.32
CA TRP A 95 -1.97 1.65 3.18
C TRP A 95 -1.17 0.35 3.38
N THR A 96 -1.08 -0.17 4.60
CA THR A 96 -0.29 -1.39 4.88
C THR A 96 -1.04 -2.67 4.53
N ASN A 97 -0.30 -3.75 4.26
CA ASN A 97 -0.87 -5.07 3.97
C ASN A 97 -1.51 -5.73 5.20
N ASN A 98 -0.94 -5.47 6.38
CA ASN A 98 -1.31 -6.14 7.64
C ASN A 98 -2.22 -5.31 8.54
N HIS A 99 -2.82 -4.22 8.03
CA HIS A 99 -3.72 -3.36 8.79
C HIS A 99 -4.88 -4.16 9.43
N GLU A 100 -5.30 -3.76 10.64
CA GLU A 100 -6.27 -4.52 11.43
C GLU A 100 -7.63 -4.67 10.72
N ASN A 101 -8.10 -3.61 10.06
CA ASN A 101 -9.33 -3.64 9.25
C ASN A 101 -9.33 -4.71 8.14
N TYR A 102 -8.14 -5.22 7.78
CA TYR A 102 -7.94 -6.22 6.74
C TYR A 102 -7.57 -7.60 7.30
N ARG A 103 -7.20 -7.69 8.59
CA ARG A 103 -6.90 -8.99 9.21
C ARG A 103 -8.21 -9.73 9.42
N GLN A 104 -8.32 -10.91 8.83
CA GLN A 104 -9.25 -11.92 9.34
C GLN A 104 -8.91 -12.18 10.82
N ASN A 105 -9.93 -12.41 11.66
CA ASN A 105 -9.80 -12.64 13.11
C ASN A 105 -8.68 -13.64 13.43
N ARG A 106 -7.45 -13.15 13.63
CA ARG A 106 -6.34 -13.96 14.10
C ARG A 106 -6.60 -14.20 15.57
N LYS A 107 -6.67 -15.47 15.99
CA LYS A 107 -6.63 -15.81 17.42
C LYS A 107 -5.44 -15.07 18.02
N LYS A 108 -5.68 -14.21 19.02
CA LYS A 108 -4.60 -13.52 19.73
C LYS A 108 -3.58 -14.57 20.16
N LYS A 109 -2.31 -14.33 19.85
CA LYS A 109 -1.22 -15.23 20.27
C LYS A 109 -1.32 -15.35 21.79
N ILE A 110 -1.45 -16.58 22.29
CA ILE A 110 -1.47 -16.84 23.73
C ILE A 110 -0.21 -16.19 24.30
N GLU A 111 -0.38 -15.26 25.23
CA GLU A 111 0.77 -14.64 25.90
C GLU A 111 1.61 -15.75 26.51
N HIS A 112 2.92 -15.71 26.24
CA HIS A 112 3.85 -16.65 26.86
C HIS A 112 3.73 -16.41 28.37
N ILE A 113 3.03 -17.32 29.07
CA ILE A 113 3.00 -17.35 30.53
C ILE A 113 4.46 -17.50 30.93
N SER A 114 5.05 -16.41 31.38
CA SER A 114 6.37 -16.44 31.98
C SER A 114 6.18 -17.25 33.25
N LEU A 115 6.51 -18.54 33.21
CA LEU A 115 6.57 -19.34 34.41
C LEU A 115 7.54 -18.62 35.34
N ILE A 116 6.97 -17.97 36.35
CA ILE A 116 7.69 -17.37 37.46
C ILE A 116 8.59 -18.49 37.99
N LYS A 117 9.90 -18.36 37.77
CA LYS A 117 10.89 -19.20 38.44
C LYS A 117 10.86 -18.84 39.92
N CYS A 118 10.15 -19.63 40.71
CA CYS A 118 10.42 -19.81 42.14
C CYS A 118 11.18 -21.11 42.32
#